data_AF-A0A749FTJ3-F1
#
_entry.id   AF-A0A749FTJ3-F1
#
_cell.length_a   1.000
_cell.length_b   1.000
_cell.length_c   1.000
_cell.angle_alpha   90.00
_cell.angle_beta   90.00
_cell.angle_gamma   90.00
#
_symmetry.space_group_name_H-M   'P 1'
#
loop_
_entity.id
_entity.type
_entity.pdbx_description
1 polymer ?
#
loop_
_entity_poly.entity_id
_entity_poly.type
_entity_poly.pdbx_seq_one_letter_code
_entity_poly.pdbx_strand_id
1 'polypeptide(L)' 'MATHLNPPQEAPYMKNATFYLLDNDTTVNGLSAVEQLVCEIAAERWRAGKRVLIACEDEKQAIRLDEALWARP' A
#
# COMPACT_ATOMS: atom_id res chain seq x y z
N MET A 1 -27.96 -32.92 -18.95
CA MET A 1 -27.98 -32.36 -17.58
C MET A 1 -26.55 -32.33 -17.08
N ALA A 2 -25.87 -31.18 -17.19
CA ALA A 2 -24.54 -31.00 -16.63
C ALA A 2 -24.68 -30.20 -15.33
N THR A 3 -24.46 -30.86 -14.20
CA THR A 3 -24.39 -30.25 -12.88
C THR A 3 -23.11 -29.42 -12.82
N HIS A 4 -23.24 -28.10 -12.88
CA HIS A 4 -22.18 -27.17 -12.45
C HIS A 4 -21.99 -27.35 -10.94
N LEU A 5 -21.01 -28.16 -10.54
CA LEU A 5 -20.55 -28.19 -9.16
C LEU A 5 -19.74 -26.91 -8.93
N ASN A 6 -20.21 -26.07 -8.02
CA ASN A 6 -19.43 -24.93 -7.53
C ASN A 6 -18.11 -25.47 -6.95
N PRO A 7 -16.95 -24.89 -7.28
CA PRO A 7 -15.70 -25.28 -6.66
C PRO A 7 -15.79 -25.10 -5.13
N PRO A 8 -15.12 -25.96 -4.35
CA PRO A 8 -15.10 -25.83 -2.90
C PRO A 8 -14.59 -24.44 -2.54
N GLN A 9 -15.39 -23.70 -1.77
CA GLN A 9 -14.98 -22.41 -1.23
C GLN A 9 -13.71 -22.65 -0.39
N GLU A 10 -12.57 -22.16 -0.89
CA GLU A 10 -11.36 -21.98 -0.09
C GLU A 10 -11.74 -21.26 1.20
N ALA A 11 -11.20 -21.70 2.34
CA ALA A 11 -11.40 -21.09 3.65
C ALA A 11 -11.38 -19.55 3.51
N PRO A 12 -12.29 -18.80 4.15
CA PRO A 12 -12.45 -17.39 3.88
C PRO A 12 -11.13 -16.68 4.14
N TYR A 13 -10.41 -16.31 3.08
CA TYR A 13 -9.31 -15.35 3.16
C TYR A 13 -9.90 -14.08 3.76
N MET A 14 -9.73 -13.89 5.08
CA MET A 14 -10.20 -12.69 5.74
C MET A 14 -9.41 -11.52 5.16
N LYS A 15 -10.12 -10.65 4.44
CA LYS A 15 -9.58 -9.41 3.91
C LYS A 15 -9.53 -8.41 5.04
N ASN A 16 -8.34 -7.86 5.30
CA ASN A 16 -8.13 -6.83 6.31
C ASN A 16 -7.86 -5.49 5.61
N ALA A 17 -8.49 -4.42 6.11
CA ALA A 17 -8.20 -3.05 5.72
C ALA A 17 -7.91 -2.24 6.98
N THR A 18 -6.84 -1.44 6.95
CA THR A 18 -6.41 -0.61 8.09
C THR A 18 -6.28 0.82 7.61
N PHE A 19 -7.00 1.73 8.28
CA PHE A 19 -6.93 3.17 8.03
C PHE A 19 -6.00 3.80 9.07
N TYR A 20 -4.93 4.42 8.60
CA TYR A 20 -4.03 5.19 9.46
C TYR A 20 -4.56 6.61 9.60
N LEU A 21 -4.62 7.11 10.84
CA LEU A 21 -5.01 8.48 11.14
C LEU A 21 -3.76 9.35 11.19
N LEU A 22 -3.74 10.41 10.39
CA LEU A 22 -2.68 11.40 10.41
C LEU A 22 -3.07 12.54 11.35
N ASP A 23 -2.12 13.02 12.13
CA ASP A 23 -2.29 14.14 13.06
C ASP A 23 -1.86 15.49 12.46
N ASN A 24 -1.31 15.47 11.24
CA ASN A 24 -0.82 16.64 10.53
C ASN A 24 -0.94 16.47 8.99
N ASP A 25 -0.85 17.60 8.28
CA ASP A 25 -0.84 17.70 6.82
C ASP A 25 0.49 18.28 6.29
N THR A 26 1.57 18.17 7.09
CA THR A 26 2.86 18.81 6.79
C THR A 26 3.49 18.21 5.55
N THR A 27 3.87 19.07 4.61
CA THR A 27 4.58 18.68 3.40
C THR A 27 6.09 18.82 3.60
N VAL A 28 6.86 17.77 3.31
CA VAL A 28 8.33 17.75 3.41
C VAL A 28 8.92 17.26 2.10
N ASN A 29 9.85 18.02 1.52
CA ASN A 29 10.48 17.72 0.23
C ASN A 29 9.48 17.44 -0.90
N GLY A 30 8.33 18.13 -0.89
CA GLY A 30 7.27 17.94 -1.89
C GLY A 30 6.39 16.71 -1.69
N LEU A 31 6.55 15.98 -0.57
CA LEU A 31 5.71 14.85 -0.20
C LEU A 31 4.68 15.27 0.84
N SER A 32 3.41 14.98 0.56
CA SER A 32 2.33 15.10 1.56
C SER A 32 2.61 14.20 2.77
N ALA A 33 1.99 14.51 3.91
CA ALA A 33 2.11 13.67 5.11
C ALA A 33 1.70 12.20 4.84
N VAL A 34 0.73 11.98 3.94
CA VAL A 34 0.31 10.64 3.50
C VAL A 34 1.42 9.94 2.71
N GLU A 35 2.01 10.60 1.72
CA GLU A 35 3.09 10.03 0.91
C GLU A 35 4.33 9.72 1.76
N GLN A 36 4.62 10.54 2.77
CA GLN A 36 5.69 10.27 3.74
C GLN A 36 5.44 8.98 4.54
N LEU A 37 4.21 8.80 5.05
CA LEU A 37 3.83 7.59 5.78
C LEU A 37 3.81 6.35 4.89
N VAL A 38 3.45 6.50 3.61
CA VAL A 38 3.49 5.39 2.63
C VAL A 38 4.89 4.81 2.51
N CYS A 39 5.94 5.65 2.48
CA CYS A 39 7.32 5.16 2.46
C CYS A 39 7.64 4.29 3.68
N GLU A 40 7.27 4.75 4.88
CA GLU A 40 7.52 4.02 6.13
C GLU A 40 6.81 2.65 6.16
N ILE A 41 5.52 2.62 5.79
CA ILE A 41 4.73 1.38 5.75
C ILE A 41 5.28 0.43 4.68
N ALA A 42 5.63 0.93 3.49
CA ALA A 42 6.14 0.10 2.41
C ALA A 42 7.44 -0.60 2.84
N ALA A 43 8.36 0.14 3.46
CA ALA A 43 9.62 -0.40 3.93
C ALA A 43 9.45 -1.37 5.10
N GLU A 44 8.59 -1.07 6.09
CA GLU A 44 8.26 -2.00 7.18
C GLU A 44 7.70 -3.32 6.63
N ARG A 45 6.72 -3.26 5.72
CA ARG A 45 6.06 -4.45 5.16
C ARG A 45 7.00 -5.27 4.27
N TRP A 46 7.85 -4.61 3.50
CA TRP A 46 8.87 -5.29 2.71
C TRP A 46 9.91 -5.99 3.61
N ARG A 47 10.41 -5.31 4.66
CA ARG A 47 11.30 -5.92 5.66
C ARG A 47 10.65 -7.09 6.40
N ALA A 48 9.33 -7.07 6.57
CA ALA A 48 8.54 -8.19 7.09
C ALA A 48 8.31 -9.34 6.08
N GLY A 49 8.98 -9.32 4.92
CA GLY A 49 8.93 -10.37 3.90
C GLY A 49 7.70 -10.33 3.00
N LYS A 50 6.99 -9.20 2.93
CA LYS A 50 5.82 -9.04 2.04
C LYS A 50 6.21 -8.42 0.71
N ARG A 51 5.46 -8.77 -0.34
CA ARG A 51 5.44 -8.01 -1.59
C ARG A 51 4.43 -6.88 -1.45
N VAL A 52 4.87 -5.65 -1.70
CA VAL A 52 4.06 -4.44 -1.52
C VAL A 52 3.70 -3.87 -2.90
N LEU A 53 2.44 -3.47 -3.08
CA LEU A 53 1.96 -2.68 -4.21
C LEU A 53 1.44 -1.35 -3.67
N ILE A 54 1.99 -0.24 -4.18
CA ILE A 54 1.51 1.11 -3.87
C ILE A 54 0.68 1.57 -5.06
N ALA A 55 -0.64 1.68 -4.88
CA ALA A 55 -1.55 2.19 -5.90
C ALA A 55 -1.64 3.71 -5.78
N CYS A 56 -1.03 4.42 -6.74
CA CYS A 56 -1.05 5.88 -6.79
C CYS A 56 -2.28 6.38 -7.56
N GLU A 57 -2.77 7.57 -7.21
CA GLU A 57 -3.88 8.24 -7.90
C GLU A 57 -3.50 8.64 -9.33
N ASP A 58 -2.26 9.12 -9.53
CA ASP A 58 -1.72 9.53 -10.83
C ASP A 58 -0.24 9.16 -11.02
N GLU A 59 0.22 9.28 -12.26
CA GLU A 59 1.61 8.99 -12.64
C GLU A 59 2.63 9.89 -11.94
N LYS A 60 2.29 11.16 -11.70
CA LYS A 60 3.21 12.10 -11.04
C LYS A 60 3.43 11.72 -9.58
N GLN A 61 2.41 11.22 -8.90
CA GLN A 61 2.52 10.68 -7.56
C GLN A 61 3.41 9.43 -7.54
N ALA A 62 3.24 8.54 -8.53
CA ALA A 62 4.08 7.36 -8.65
C ALA A 62 5.57 7.73 -8.77
N ILE A 63 5.90 8.72 -9.61
CA ILE A 63 7.28 9.21 -9.78
C ILE A 63 7.82 9.81 -8.47
N ARG A 64 7.04 10.66 -7.79
CA ARG A 64 7.47 11.25 -6.49
C ARG A 64 7.76 10.18 -5.45
N LEU A 65 6.91 9.15 -5.35
CA LEU A 65 7.09 8.07 -4.39
C LEU A 65 8.27 7.15 -4.75
N ASP A 66 8.52 6.91 -6.04
CA ASP A 66 9.68 6.16 -6.50
C ASP A 66 10.99 6.84 -6.07
N GLU A 67 11.11 8.15 -6.28
CA GLU A 67 12.27 8.94 -5.82
C GLU A 67 12.36 8.95 -4.28
N ALA A 68 11.25 9.15 -3.59
CA ALA A 68 11.20 9.25 -2.13
C ALA A 68 11.65 7.96 -1.42
N LEU A 69 11.30 6.80 -1.96
CA LEU A 69 11.62 5.49 -1.40
C LEU A 69 13.13 5.22 -1.35
N TRP A 70 13.94 5.89 -2.17
CA TRP A 70 15.40 5.79 -2.10
C TRP A 70 16.02 6.62 -0.98
N ALA A 71 15.36 7.71 -0.58
CA ALA A 71 15.88 8.68 0.38
C ALA A 71 15.31 8.51 1.80
N ARG A 72 14.18 7.82 1.93
CA ARG A 72 13.48 7.57 3.20
C ARG A 72 13.56 6.08 3.56
N PRO A 73 13.44 5.72 4.86
CA PRO A 73 13.67 4.36 5.35
C PRO A 73 12.84 3.29 4.67
#